data_AF-A0A538NUQ4-F1
#
_entry.id   AF-A0A538NUQ4-F1
#
_cell.length_a   1.000
_cell.length_b   1.000
_cell.length_c   1.000
_cell.angle_alpha   90.00
_cell.angle_beta   90.00
_cell.angle_gamma   90.00
#
_symmetry.space_group_name_H-M   'P 1'
#
loop_
_entity.id
_entity.type
_entity.pdbx_description
1 polymer ?
#
loop_
_entity_poly.entity_id
_entity_poly.type
_entity_poly.pdbx_seq_one_letter_code
_entity_poly.pdbx_strand_id
1 'polypeptide(L)'
;MKIKSNSNESGNVLICVLGAILVVSLIGANVLRNSTTRLNTSSNQVRAWKEALSAAEAGGDMAFAEIRKTLPGASPTPSPSPWTGWTNSGTTHVSPVTTFGSDNLKARTVVETCYFDSSGVFHPGANPDPNANSWYRVRSKGTTPLPGLKRTGMDDTLVNDGHSHFAAKGSTAMQDITARGNGDSTLRKIDFRYDHFVTTYGNDWDDPLGTRNDPAAIGATPQISRRIEQIVTPVTPFFDAAIKASASFYGLGSAAMLDSYDSRKGPYVFVANDPTNPRYPDSRHGSLQIGSSTATVKGMLYGDVATNGGTIVGSSQITGTIDNNVPFNLDDYHMPDTSAWAYQPAGTGAGKLPLAVSSSTTLTPPAAGSSGAPVYYVISSLSGALTVNPTAAGTDTYVAIHVTGNISGNSAGITVNPNVHLKVYFDHDINVKNNNLINQNPSLANPIAGNLQFYGISPPRDANGVPQWTQTIQLNSATPSTLAMTFYAPSADVTLNGNPDFIGTMVCKTFYGNGNVSWHYDRALNNEGEVLDFRIASYVEDTR
;
A
#
# COMPACT_ATOMS: atom_id res chain seq x y z
N MET A 1 32.61 94.51 48.94
CA MET A 1 32.82 93.04 48.87
C MET A 1 31.45 92.37 48.83
N LYS A 2 30.95 91.94 47.66
CA LYS A 2 29.67 91.21 47.55
C LYS A 2 29.96 89.72 47.66
N ILE A 3 29.42 89.07 48.69
CA ILE A 3 29.49 87.61 48.86
C ILE A 3 28.38 87.01 47.98
N LYS A 4 28.77 86.21 47.00
CA LYS A 4 27.85 85.40 46.17
C LYS A 4 27.41 84.20 47.03
N SER A 5 26.13 84.11 47.37
CA SER A 5 25.56 82.88 47.95
C SER A 5 25.24 81.89 46.82
N ASN A 6 25.88 80.73 46.83
CA ASN A 6 25.45 79.60 46.00
C ASN A 6 24.20 78.98 46.63
N SER A 7 23.07 79.04 45.94
CA SER A 7 21.89 78.24 46.24
C SER A 7 22.16 76.79 45.82
N ASN A 8 22.30 75.89 46.80
CA ASN A 8 22.25 74.45 46.53
C ASN A 8 20.81 74.08 46.22
N GLU A 9 20.52 73.74 44.96
CA GLU A 9 19.25 73.15 44.57
C GLU A 9 19.16 71.72 45.10
N SER A 10 18.36 71.50 46.13
CA SER A 10 18.00 70.16 46.59
C SER A 10 16.99 69.55 45.62
N GLY A 11 17.48 68.73 44.68
CA GLY A 11 16.64 67.91 43.82
C GLY A 11 15.73 67.00 44.64
N ASN A 12 14.45 66.94 44.26
CA ASN A 12 13.43 66.16 44.98
C ASN A 12 13.66 64.65 44.75
N VAL A 13 14.28 63.98 45.72
CA VAL A 13 14.58 62.53 45.70
C VAL A 13 13.35 61.69 45.38
N LEU A 14 12.15 62.12 45.80
CA LEU A 14 10.90 61.42 45.50
C LEU A 14 10.60 61.40 44.00
N ILE A 15 10.87 62.48 43.28
CA ILE A 15 10.69 62.56 41.82
C ILE A 15 11.68 61.64 41.11
N CYS A 16 12.93 61.58 41.58
CA CYS A 16 13.92 60.65 41.04
C CYS A 16 13.52 59.18 41.26
N VAL A 17 12.98 58.83 42.44
CA VAL A 17 12.49 57.48 42.76
C VAL A 17 11.27 57.12 41.91
N LEU A 18 10.28 58.02 41.80
CA LEU A 18 9.10 57.81 40.96
C LEU A 18 9.47 57.68 39.47
N GLY A 19 10.41 58.49 39.00
CA GLY A 19 10.96 58.39 37.64
C GLY A 19 11.67 57.05 37.40
N ALA A 20 12.45 56.57 38.36
CA ALA A 20 13.11 55.28 38.27
C ALA A 20 12.10 54.11 38.27
N ILE A 21 11.07 54.15 39.14
CA ILE A 21 10.00 53.14 39.16
C ILE A 21 9.25 53.11 37.82
N LEU A 22 8.92 54.27 37.26
CA LEU A 22 8.25 54.38 35.96
C LEU A 22 9.11 53.75 34.85
N VAL A 23 10.40 54.11 34.78
CA VAL A 23 11.32 53.58 33.76
C VAL A 23 11.49 52.07 33.90
N VAL A 24 11.72 51.55 35.11
CA VAL A 24 11.86 50.11 35.35
C VAL A 24 10.56 49.36 35.06
N SER A 25 9.41 49.94 35.39
CA SER A 25 8.10 49.33 35.08
C SER A 25 7.84 49.28 33.58
N LEU A 26 8.20 50.32 32.82
CA LEU A 26 8.08 50.34 31.36
C LEU A 26 9.01 49.33 30.70
N ILE A 27 10.26 49.21 31.19
CA ILE A 27 11.20 48.19 30.72
C ILE A 27 10.67 46.78 31.04
N GLY A 28 10.23 46.54 32.27
CA GLY A 28 9.66 45.27 32.71
C GLY A 28 8.42 44.87 31.91
N ALA A 29 7.50 45.80 31.68
CA ALA A 29 6.32 45.58 30.85
C ALA A 29 6.69 45.24 29.40
N ASN A 30 7.66 45.93 28.82
CA ASN A 30 8.11 45.67 27.45
C ASN A 30 8.80 44.30 27.33
N VAL A 31 9.70 43.96 28.26
CA VAL A 31 10.38 42.65 28.29
C VAL A 31 9.37 41.53 28.49
N LEU A 32 8.41 41.68 29.41
CA LEU A 32 7.38 40.68 29.65
C LEU A 32 6.49 40.48 28.42
N ARG A 33 6.06 41.57 27.77
CA ARG A 33 5.25 41.51 26.54
C ARG A 33 5.98 40.79 25.41
N ASN A 34 7.25 41.14 25.17
CA ASN A 34 8.04 40.54 24.09
C ASN A 34 8.38 39.07 24.37
N SER A 35 8.74 38.75 25.62
CA SER A 35 9.08 37.37 26.01
C SER A 35 7.86 36.46 25.99
N THR A 36 6.70 36.93 26.46
CA THR A 36 5.44 36.16 26.44
C THR A 36 4.96 35.93 25.02
N THR A 37 5.05 36.96 24.16
CA THR A 37 4.69 36.82 22.74
C THR A 37 5.58 35.80 22.04
N ARG A 38 6.89 35.86 22.27
CA ARG A 38 7.83 34.90 21.68
C ARG A 38 7.61 33.49 22.21
N LEU A 39 7.41 33.31 23.52
CA LEU A 39 7.17 31.99 24.12
C LEU A 39 5.92 31.34 23.53
N ASN A 40 4.85 32.10 23.37
CA ASN A 40 3.58 31.59 22.86
C ASN A 40 3.65 31.23 21.37
N THR A 41 4.28 32.06 20.54
CA THR A 41 4.39 31.78 19.10
C THR A 41 5.47 30.76 18.76
N SER A 42 6.66 30.88 19.32
CA SER A 42 7.79 30.03 18.93
C SER A 42 7.78 28.66 19.61
N SER A 43 7.18 28.56 20.79
CA SER A 43 7.26 27.33 21.60
C SER A 43 5.91 26.63 21.70
N ASN A 44 4.86 27.33 22.16
CA ASN A 44 3.56 26.67 22.38
C ASN A 44 2.83 26.36 21.07
N GLN A 45 2.75 27.31 20.13
CA GLN A 45 2.11 27.07 18.83
C GLN A 45 2.87 26.04 17.99
N VAL A 46 4.19 26.14 17.89
CA VAL A 46 5.00 25.17 17.12
C VAL A 46 4.94 23.78 17.74
N ARG A 47 4.98 23.66 19.07
CA ARG A 47 4.83 22.37 19.75
C ARG A 47 3.46 21.78 19.48
N ALA A 48 2.39 22.53 19.73
CA ALA A 48 1.02 22.06 19.49
C ALA A 48 0.79 21.71 18.01
N TRP A 49 1.37 22.47 17.07
CA TRP A 49 1.30 22.15 15.64
C TRP A 49 1.93 20.79 15.30
N LYS A 50 3.11 20.50 15.85
CA LYS A 50 3.80 19.22 15.66
C LYS A 50 3.08 18.08 16.37
N GLU A 51 2.65 18.29 17.61
CA GLU A 51 1.92 17.30 18.40
C GLU A 51 0.58 16.91 17.76
N ALA A 52 -0.15 17.86 17.18
CA ALA A 52 -1.37 17.57 16.44
C ALA A 52 -1.10 16.72 15.20
N LEU A 53 0.02 16.94 14.49
CA LEU A 53 0.42 16.07 13.37
C LEU A 53 0.74 14.66 13.87
N SER A 54 1.59 14.54 14.91
CA SER A 54 1.96 13.24 15.46
C SER A 54 0.74 12.46 15.98
N ALA A 55 -0.26 13.14 16.55
CA ALA A 55 -1.52 12.52 16.92
C ALA A 55 -2.30 12.01 15.69
N ALA A 56 -2.32 12.77 14.59
CA ALA A 56 -2.96 12.34 13.34
C ALA A 56 -2.25 11.12 12.73
N GLU A 57 -0.92 11.11 12.74
CA GLU A 57 -0.10 9.98 12.26
C GLU A 57 -0.33 8.72 13.11
N ALA A 58 -0.33 8.85 14.45
CA ALA A 58 -0.66 7.75 15.34
C ALA A 58 -2.08 7.19 15.09
N GLY A 59 -3.03 8.06 14.78
CA GLY A 59 -4.39 7.65 14.40
C GLY A 59 -4.43 6.92 13.04
N GLY A 60 -3.56 7.28 12.11
CA GLY A 60 -3.37 6.57 10.83
C GLY A 60 -2.75 5.18 11.04
N ASP A 61 -1.71 5.09 11.86
CA ASP A 61 -1.05 3.82 12.20
C ASP A 61 -2.01 2.85 12.91
N MET A 62 -2.84 3.37 13.82
CA MET A 62 -3.91 2.59 14.46
C MET A 62 -4.87 2.01 13.42
N ALA A 63 -5.33 2.83 12.46
CA ALA A 63 -6.19 2.35 11.39
C ALA A 63 -5.50 1.31 10.50
N PHE A 64 -4.24 1.52 10.14
CA PHE A 64 -3.46 0.56 9.37
C PHE A 64 -3.33 -0.78 10.10
N ALA A 65 -3.12 -0.77 11.41
CA ALA A 65 -3.11 -1.98 12.23
C ALA A 65 -4.47 -2.69 12.24
N GLU A 66 -5.59 -1.96 12.29
CA GLU A 66 -6.93 -2.56 12.18
C GLU A 66 -7.19 -3.15 10.78
N ILE A 67 -6.74 -2.47 9.71
CA ILE A 67 -6.84 -2.99 8.35
C ILE A 67 -6.11 -4.34 8.24
N ARG A 68 -4.91 -4.50 8.81
CA ARG A 68 -4.17 -5.78 8.75
C ARG A 68 -4.88 -6.94 9.46
N LYS A 69 -5.77 -6.67 10.42
CA LYS A 69 -6.59 -7.71 11.05
C LYS A 69 -7.69 -8.27 10.14
N THR A 70 -7.93 -7.64 8.99
CA THR A 70 -8.84 -8.15 7.95
C THR A 70 -8.24 -9.31 7.14
N LEU A 71 -6.92 -9.55 7.25
CA LEU A 71 -6.25 -10.62 6.53
C LEU A 71 -6.75 -12.01 6.97
N PRO A 72 -6.93 -12.96 6.03
CA PRO A 72 -7.28 -14.34 6.37
C PRO A 72 -6.30 -14.94 7.38
N GLY A 73 -6.81 -15.54 8.46
CA GLY A 73 -5.99 -16.17 9.51
C GLY A 73 -5.28 -15.22 10.49
N ALA A 74 -5.32 -13.91 10.28
CA ALA A 74 -4.70 -12.93 11.19
C ALA A 74 -5.49 -12.72 12.50
N SER A 75 -6.75 -13.16 12.56
CA SER A 75 -7.61 -13.07 13.74
C SER A 75 -7.84 -14.44 14.37
N PRO A 76 -7.50 -14.65 15.66
CA PRO A 76 -7.77 -15.92 16.33
C PRO A 76 -9.28 -16.13 16.45
N THR A 77 -9.80 -17.23 15.92
CA THR A 77 -11.23 -17.55 16.00
C THR A 77 -11.65 -17.87 17.45
N PRO A 78 -12.82 -17.37 17.93
CA PRO A 78 -13.71 -16.38 17.32
C PRO A 78 -13.23 -14.96 17.64
N SER A 79 -12.67 -14.27 16.65
CA SER A 79 -12.23 -12.88 16.85
C SER A 79 -13.40 -11.93 16.61
N PRO A 80 -13.55 -10.86 17.40
CA PRO A 80 -14.43 -9.75 17.05
C PRO A 80 -14.03 -9.18 15.67
N SER A 81 -15.00 -8.61 14.95
CA SER A 81 -14.72 -7.83 13.72
C SER A 81 -13.50 -6.92 13.92
N PRO A 82 -12.61 -6.74 12.92
CA PRO A 82 -11.45 -5.83 13.04
C PRO A 82 -11.89 -4.39 13.39
N TRP A 83 -13.16 -4.06 13.16
CA TRP A 83 -13.76 -2.78 13.48
C TRP A 83 -14.54 -2.77 14.80
N THR A 84 -14.19 -3.67 15.73
CA THR A 84 -14.85 -3.73 17.04
C THR A 84 -14.53 -2.48 17.85
N GLY A 85 -15.57 -1.83 18.39
CA GLY A 85 -15.44 -0.54 19.07
C GLY A 85 -15.43 0.68 18.14
N TRP A 86 -15.43 0.46 16.81
CA TRP A 86 -15.60 1.51 15.81
C TRP A 86 -17.08 1.64 15.43
N THR A 87 -17.48 2.85 15.03
CA THR A 87 -18.80 3.09 14.46
C THR A 87 -18.77 2.72 12.97
N ASN A 88 -19.61 1.78 12.57
CA ASN A 88 -19.60 1.20 11.22
C ASN A 88 -20.84 1.63 10.44
N SER A 89 -20.65 2.10 9.20
CA SER A 89 -21.72 2.44 8.26
C SER A 89 -21.33 2.03 6.85
N GLY A 90 -21.86 0.91 6.36
CA GLY A 90 -21.49 0.34 5.06
C GLY A 90 -20.00 0.00 5.00
N THR A 91 -19.28 0.59 4.06
CA THR A 91 -17.83 0.43 3.86
C THR A 91 -16.97 1.43 4.64
N THR A 92 -17.59 2.21 5.53
CA THR A 92 -16.93 3.27 6.30
C THR A 92 -16.91 2.91 7.78
N HIS A 93 -15.73 3.03 8.38
CA HIS A 93 -15.42 2.72 9.77
C HIS A 93 -14.84 3.95 10.45
N VAL A 94 -15.46 4.40 11.54
CA VAL A 94 -15.03 5.59 12.28
C VAL A 94 -14.59 5.22 13.68
N SER A 95 -13.35 5.56 14.02
CA SER A 95 -12.78 5.26 15.33
C SER A 95 -13.47 6.08 16.43
N PRO A 96 -13.50 5.57 17.67
CA PRO A 96 -13.72 6.44 18.82
C PRO A 96 -12.57 7.47 18.91
N VAL A 97 -12.81 8.56 19.65
CA VAL A 97 -11.73 9.50 19.97
C VAL A 97 -10.73 8.78 20.85
N THR A 98 -9.51 8.63 20.35
CA THR A 98 -8.40 7.98 21.07
C THR A 98 -7.52 9.06 21.68
N THR A 99 -7.17 8.92 22.95
CA THR A 99 -6.26 9.85 23.65
C THR A 99 -4.85 9.27 23.75
N PHE A 100 -3.84 10.13 23.68
CA PHE A 100 -2.44 9.75 23.86
C PHE A 100 -1.76 10.63 24.90
N GLY A 101 -0.69 10.10 25.52
CA GLY A 101 0.07 10.81 26.55
C GLY A 101 -0.74 10.97 27.84
N SER A 102 -0.70 12.17 28.43
CA SER A 102 -1.49 12.52 29.62
C SER A 102 -2.91 12.99 29.24
N ASP A 103 -3.54 12.32 28.27
CA ASP A 103 -4.86 12.61 27.71
C ASP A 103 -5.03 13.99 27.05
N ASN A 104 -3.92 14.63 26.70
CA ASN A 104 -3.91 15.91 26.02
C ASN A 104 -4.02 15.75 24.49
N LEU A 105 -3.42 14.72 23.90
CA LEU A 105 -3.48 14.48 22.47
C LEU A 105 -4.70 13.62 22.13
N LYS A 106 -5.41 13.96 21.06
CA LYS A 106 -6.59 13.25 20.60
C LYS A 106 -6.46 12.89 19.14
N ALA A 107 -6.88 11.69 18.74
CA ALA A 107 -7.07 11.36 17.34
C ALA A 107 -8.45 10.76 17.08
N ARG A 108 -8.96 11.02 15.87
CA ARG A 108 -10.16 10.36 15.33
C ARG A 108 -9.88 10.01 13.88
N THR A 109 -10.07 8.74 13.54
CA THR A 109 -9.74 8.20 12.21
C THR A 109 -10.98 7.66 11.52
N VAL A 110 -11.07 7.91 10.22
CA VAL A 110 -12.07 7.34 9.32
C VAL A 110 -11.33 6.44 8.35
N VAL A 111 -11.77 5.19 8.23
CA VAL A 111 -11.33 4.25 7.21
C VAL A 111 -12.51 3.98 6.29
N GLU A 112 -12.28 4.08 4.99
CA GLU A 112 -13.28 3.70 3.99
C GLU A 112 -12.63 2.87 2.90
N THR A 113 -13.35 1.89 2.35
CA THR A 113 -12.86 1.21 1.16
C THR A 113 -12.84 2.18 -0.02
N CYS A 114 -11.91 1.98 -0.93
CA CYS A 114 -11.83 2.69 -2.19
C CYS A 114 -11.34 1.74 -3.29
N TYR A 115 -11.39 2.20 -4.54
CA TYR A 115 -10.80 1.49 -5.67
C TYR A 115 -10.36 2.48 -6.76
N PHE A 116 -9.55 1.98 -7.68
CA PHE A 116 -9.19 2.66 -8.92
C PHE A 116 -9.77 1.87 -10.09
N ASP A 117 -10.47 2.53 -11.00
CA ASP A 117 -10.99 1.86 -12.20
C ASP A 117 -9.87 1.55 -13.20
N SER A 118 -10.22 0.89 -14.32
CA SER A 118 -9.27 0.55 -15.39
C SER A 118 -8.61 1.77 -16.05
N SER A 119 -9.17 2.97 -15.88
CA SER A 119 -8.59 4.24 -16.33
C SER A 119 -7.69 4.88 -15.28
N GLY A 120 -7.59 4.28 -14.09
CA GLY A 120 -6.84 4.79 -12.95
C GLY A 120 -7.56 5.91 -12.18
N VAL A 121 -8.88 6.08 -12.37
CA VAL A 121 -9.65 7.09 -11.65
C VAL A 121 -10.03 6.56 -10.27
N PHE A 122 -9.86 7.41 -9.24
CA PHE A 122 -10.21 7.10 -7.85
C PHE A 122 -11.73 7.11 -7.64
N HIS A 123 -12.24 6.09 -6.94
CA HIS A 123 -13.63 5.99 -6.52
C HIS A 123 -13.73 5.60 -5.04
N PRO A 124 -14.57 6.29 -4.23
CA PRO A 124 -14.87 5.87 -2.87
C PRO A 124 -15.86 4.69 -2.86
N GLY A 125 -15.77 3.83 -1.85
CA GLY A 125 -16.66 2.67 -1.69
C GLY A 125 -16.04 1.35 -2.14
N ALA A 126 -16.84 0.28 -2.11
CA ALA A 126 -16.39 -1.05 -2.52
C ALA A 126 -16.15 -1.08 -4.04
N ASN A 127 -15.17 -1.89 -4.48
CA ASN A 127 -14.97 -2.11 -5.90
C ASN A 127 -16.23 -2.80 -6.48
N PRO A 128 -16.79 -2.32 -7.61
CA PRO A 128 -17.89 -2.98 -8.29
C PRO A 128 -17.52 -4.38 -8.80
N ASP A 129 -16.22 -4.65 -9.02
CA ASP A 129 -15.74 -6.00 -9.24
C ASP A 129 -15.64 -6.73 -7.88
N PRO A 130 -16.50 -7.74 -7.62
CA PRO A 130 -16.46 -8.49 -6.37
C PRO A 130 -15.18 -9.32 -6.21
N ASN A 131 -14.38 -9.46 -7.27
CA ASN A 131 -13.15 -10.24 -7.28
C ASN A 131 -11.90 -9.39 -7.00
N ALA A 132 -12.03 -8.06 -6.98
CA ALA A 132 -10.89 -7.17 -6.78
C ALA A 132 -10.59 -6.98 -5.29
N ASN A 133 -9.30 -7.02 -4.95
CA ASN A 133 -8.85 -6.74 -3.60
C ASN A 133 -9.18 -5.30 -3.20
N SER A 134 -9.65 -5.12 -1.96
CA SER A 134 -10.07 -3.80 -1.45
C SER A 134 -8.85 -2.92 -1.16
N TRP A 135 -8.93 -1.67 -1.61
CA TRP A 135 -8.04 -0.61 -1.16
C TRP A 135 -8.74 0.16 -0.03
N TYR A 136 -7.96 0.82 0.80
CA TYR A 136 -8.51 1.62 1.89
C TYR A 136 -7.97 3.04 1.82
N ARG A 137 -8.86 4.01 1.99
CA ARG A 137 -8.51 5.39 2.29
C ARG A 137 -8.64 5.61 3.79
N VAL A 138 -7.54 6.00 4.42
CA VAL A 138 -7.47 6.30 5.85
C VAL A 138 -7.33 7.80 6.01
N ARG A 139 -8.26 8.42 6.72
CA ARG A 139 -8.28 9.85 7.01
C ARG A 139 -8.24 10.05 8.52
N SER A 140 -7.13 10.55 9.05
CA SER A 140 -6.97 10.75 10.50
C SER A 140 -6.85 12.23 10.85
N LYS A 141 -7.57 12.65 11.89
CA LYS A 141 -7.50 13.99 12.48
C LYS A 141 -6.88 13.89 13.86
N GLY A 142 -5.74 14.54 14.04
CA GLY A 142 -5.10 14.74 15.34
C GLY A 142 -5.43 16.12 15.89
N THR A 143 -5.69 16.20 17.19
CA THR A 143 -6.01 17.44 17.90
C THR A 143 -5.21 17.52 19.20
N THR A 144 -4.62 18.67 19.48
CA THR A 144 -3.94 18.95 20.76
C THR A 144 -4.42 20.27 21.35
N PRO A 145 -4.51 20.41 22.68
CA PRO A 145 -4.73 21.70 23.30
C PRO A 145 -3.56 22.64 23.03
N LEU A 146 -3.86 23.92 22.84
CA LEU A 146 -2.88 24.98 22.73
C LEU A 146 -2.73 25.68 24.10
N PRO A 147 -1.71 25.33 24.90
CA PRO A 147 -1.51 25.98 26.20
C PRO A 147 -1.02 27.43 26.00
N GLY A 148 -1.66 28.38 26.67
CA GLY A 148 -1.26 29.79 26.63
C GLY A 148 -2.36 30.77 27.02
N LEU A 149 -1.98 32.03 27.22
CA LEU A 149 -2.93 33.13 27.43
C LEU A 149 -3.60 33.49 26.10
N LYS A 150 -4.90 33.78 26.14
CA LYS A 150 -5.79 34.11 24.99
C LYS A 150 -5.30 35.28 24.09
N ARG A 151 -4.19 35.95 24.40
CA ARG A 151 -3.84 37.25 23.83
C ARG A 151 -2.33 37.48 23.65
N THR A 152 -1.66 36.66 22.85
CA THR A 152 -0.28 36.94 22.40
C THR A 152 0.09 36.14 21.15
N GLY A 153 -0.56 36.43 20.03
CA GLY A 153 -0.01 36.19 18.69
C GLY A 153 0.78 37.42 18.22
N MET A 154 1.71 37.24 17.30
CA MET A 154 2.42 38.35 16.65
C MET A 154 1.43 39.28 15.93
N ASP A 155 1.42 40.54 16.35
CA ASP A 155 0.87 41.71 15.65
C ASP A 155 -0.58 41.59 15.15
N ASP A 156 -1.51 41.70 16.10
CA ASP A 156 -2.90 42.02 15.82
C ASP A 156 -3.18 43.46 16.27
N THR A 157 -2.44 44.43 15.71
CA THR A 157 -3.00 45.77 15.63
C THR A 157 -4.10 45.71 14.59
N LEU A 158 -5.36 45.66 15.05
CA LEU A 158 -6.51 45.99 14.23
C LEU A 158 -6.27 47.40 13.67
N VAL A 159 -5.78 47.50 12.43
CA VAL A 159 -5.69 48.79 11.76
C VAL A 159 -7.06 49.03 11.16
N ASN A 160 -7.82 49.94 11.76
CA ASN A 160 -9.02 50.47 11.15
C ASN A 160 -8.56 51.50 10.10
N ASP A 161 -8.14 51.01 8.93
CA ASP A 161 -7.62 51.84 7.84
C ASP A 161 -8.73 52.43 6.96
N GLY A 162 -10.00 52.16 7.29
CA GLY A 162 -11.16 52.66 6.54
C GLY A 162 -11.34 52.01 5.17
N HIS A 163 -10.65 50.90 4.90
CA HIS A 163 -10.72 50.18 3.63
C HIS A 163 -11.31 48.77 3.82
N SER A 164 -12.11 48.32 2.87
CA SER A 164 -12.74 46.99 2.86
C SER A 164 -11.91 46.03 2.02
N HIS A 165 -11.39 44.96 2.62
CA HIS A 165 -10.25 44.22 2.04
C HIS A 165 -10.56 42.84 1.44
N PHE A 166 -11.72 42.22 1.67
CA PHE A 166 -12.09 40.98 0.95
C PHE A 166 -13.61 40.79 0.80
N ALA A 167 -14.07 40.44 -0.41
CA ALA A 167 -15.40 39.90 -0.64
C ALA A 167 -15.37 38.37 -0.47
N ALA A 168 -16.34 37.80 0.27
CA ALA A 168 -16.56 36.37 0.28
C ALA A 168 -16.84 35.87 -1.15
N LYS A 169 -16.26 34.73 -1.55
CA LYS A 169 -16.48 34.15 -2.90
C LYS A 169 -17.99 33.94 -3.12
N GLY A 170 -18.58 34.72 -4.03
CA GLY A 170 -20.01 34.69 -4.35
C GLY A 170 -20.85 35.85 -3.81
N SER A 171 -20.29 36.77 -3.01
CA SER A 171 -20.95 38.01 -2.59
C SER A 171 -20.53 39.19 -3.46
N THR A 172 -21.48 39.98 -3.95
CA THR A 172 -21.24 41.28 -4.61
C THR A 172 -21.21 42.45 -3.62
N ALA A 173 -21.53 42.21 -2.34
CA ALA A 173 -21.46 43.21 -1.30
C ALA A 173 -20.14 43.09 -0.52
N MET A 174 -19.36 44.18 -0.51
CA MET A 174 -18.22 44.34 0.41
C MET A 174 -18.79 44.52 1.82
N GLN A 175 -18.46 43.60 2.73
CA GLN A 175 -18.82 43.72 4.14
C GLN A 175 -17.60 44.21 4.92
N ASP A 176 -17.81 45.10 5.88
CA ASP A 176 -16.76 45.69 6.73
C ASP A 176 -16.21 44.62 7.68
N ILE A 177 -15.25 43.83 7.19
CA ILE A 177 -14.48 42.87 7.97
C ILE A 177 -13.17 43.57 8.30
N THR A 178 -12.97 43.87 9.58
CA THR A 178 -11.75 44.47 10.12
C THR A 178 -10.52 43.75 9.56
N ALA A 179 -9.71 44.47 8.80
CA ALA A 179 -8.66 43.87 7.99
C ALA A 179 -7.44 43.46 8.82
N ARG A 180 -6.90 42.29 8.45
CA ARG A 180 -5.74 41.63 9.06
C ARG A 180 -4.44 42.30 8.60
N GLY A 181 -3.49 42.53 9.50
CA GLY A 181 -2.20 43.14 9.19
C GLY A 181 -1.34 42.35 8.18
N ASN A 182 -0.61 43.08 7.34
CA ASN A 182 0.17 42.61 6.18
C ASN A 182 1.45 41.81 6.53
N GLY A 183 1.33 40.55 6.90
CA GLY A 183 2.54 39.73 6.94
C GLY A 183 2.28 38.25 6.72
N ASP A 184 3.32 37.62 6.20
CA ASP A 184 3.25 36.40 5.42
C ASP A 184 4.01 35.30 6.16
N SER A 185 3.37 34.71 7.18
CA SER A 185 3.88 33.47 7.78
C SER A 185 2.76 32.48 8.03
N THR A 186 2.99 31.24 7.63
CA THR A 186 2.09 30.09 7.76
C THR A 186 1.64 29.81 9.20
N LEU A 187 2.36 30.34 10.19
CA LEU A 187 2.05 30.26 11.63
C LEU A 187 0.97 31.28 12.09
N ARG A 188 0.57 32.25 11.26
CA ARG A 188 -0.46 33.27 11.58
C ARG A 188 -1.89 32.73 11.65
N LYS A 189 -2.12 31.49 11.22
CA LYS A 189 -3.47 30.87 11.19
C LYS A 189 -3.81 30.12 12.49
N ILE A 190 -3.02 30.27 13.55
CA ILE A 190 -3.22 29.59 14.84
C ILE A 190 -3.64 30.65 15.88
N ASP A 191 -4.95 30.76 16.14
CA ASP A 191 -5.51 31.67 17.16
C ASP A 191 -5.79 30.90 18.47
N PHE A 192 -5.64 31.59 19.60
CA PHE A 192 -5.98 31.10 20.94
C PHE A 192 -7.48 31.19 21.24
N ARG A 193 -8.32 31.42 20.22
CA ARG A 193 -9.79 31.50 20.37
C ARG A 193 -10.54 30.55 19.45
N TYR A 194 -9.99 30.23 18.28
CA TYR A 194 -10.64 29.41 17.26
C TYR A 194 -9.65 28.40 16.67
N ASP A 195 -10.06 27.14 16.57
CA ASP A 195 -9.37 26.17 15.72
C ASP A 195 -9.72 26.50 14.27
N HIS A 196 -8.88 27.32 13.61
CA HIS A 196 -9.13 27.78 12.24
C HIS A 196 -9.25 26.66 11.22
N PHE A 197 -8.64 25.50 11.49
CA PHE A 197 -8.77 24.33 10.64
C PHE A 197 -10.20 23.79 10.72
N VAL A 198 -10.72 23.57 11.94
CA VAL A 198 -12.11 23.14 12.16
C VAL A 198 -13.12 24.19 11.69
N THR A 199 -12.85 25.48 11.90
CA THR A 199 -13.74 26.56 11.41
C THR A 199 -13.82 26.58 9.88
N THR A 200 -12.73 26.28 9.17
CA THR A 200 -12.73 26.34 7.70
C THR A 200 -13.24 25.05 7.06
N TYR A 201 -12.95 23.90 7.69
CA TYR A 201 -13.13 22.56 7.11
C TYR A 201 -14.06 21.62 7.90
N GLY A 202 -14.78 22.14 8.89
CA GLY A 202 -15.74 21.39 9.69
C GLY A 202 -15.10 20.56 10.81
N ASN A 203 -15.92 20.15 11.78
CA ASN A 203 -15.48 19.30 12.88
C ASN A 203 -15.22 17.85 12.44
N ASP A 204 -16.02 17.37 11.48
CA ASP A 204 -16.05 16.02 10.95
C ASP A 204 -15.66 15.97 9.47
N TRP A 205 -15.21 14.79 9.03
CA TRP A 205 -14.78 14.55 7.65
C TRP A 205 -15.92 14.48 6.64
N ASP A 206 -17.15 14.26 7.12
CA ASP A 206 -18.42 14.19 6.36
C ASP A 206 -19.30 15.44 6.57
N ASP A 207 -18.70 16.55 7.00
CA ASP A 207 -19.41 17.82 7.11
C ASP A 207 -18.91 18.83 6.05
N PRO A 208 -19.36 18.74 4.78
CA PRO A 208 -18.84 19.62 3.75
C PRO A 208 -19.29 21.07 3.95
N LEU A 209 -20.39 21.34 4.66
CA LEU A 209 -21.05 22.65 4.67
C LEU A 209 -21.98 22.94 5.89
N GLY A 210 -22.20 22.02 6.82
CA GLY A 210 -23.28 22.07 7.82
C GLY A 210 -22.95 22.77 9.15
N THR A 211 -21.71 22.69 9.66
CA THR A 211 -21.33 23.32 10.96
C THR A 211 -20.20 24.33 10.85
N ARG A 212 -19.99 24.92 9.66
CA ARG A 212 -18.88 25.85 9.33
C ARG A 212 -18.74 27.08 10.23
N ASN A 213 -19.62 27.28 11.22
CA ASN A 213 -19.59 28.37 12.17
C ASN A 213 -20.12 28.00 13.57
N ASP A 214 -20.23 26.72 13.96
CA ASP A 214 -20.71 26.40 15.32
C ASP A 214 -19.62 26.73 16.37
N PRO A 215 -19.75 27.81 17.15
CA PRO A 215 -18.77 28.16 18.18
C PRO A 215 -18.80 27.15 19.33
N ALA A 216 -19.83 26.30 19.43
CA ALA A 216 -19.95 25.24 20.42
C ALA A 216 -19.18 23.95 20.04
N ALA A 217 -18.83 23.75 18.77
CA ALA A 217 -17.96 22.65 18.31
C ALA A 217 -16.47 22.90 18.61
N ILE A 218 -16.13 24.12 19.04
CA ILE A 218 -14.80 24.53 19.49
C ILE A 218 -14.79 24.28 21.00
N GLY A 219 -14.03 23.28 21.45
CA GLY A 219 -13.95 22.94 22.87
C GLY A 219 -13.62 24.16 23.73
N ALA A 220 -13.99 24.12 25.01
CA ALA A 220 -13.81 25.23 25.95
C ALA A 220 -12.35 25.74 26.09
N THR A 221 -11.39 24.98 25.56
CA THR A 221 -9.95 25.29 25.55
C THR A 221 -9.44 25.46 24.10
N PRO A 222 -8.52 26.42 23.86
CA PRO A 222 -7.89 26.58 22.55
C PRO A 222 -7.21 25.28 22.11
N GLN A 223 -7.35 24.90 20.84
CA GLN A 223 -6.81 23.66 20.30
C GLN A 223 -6.34 23.85 18.86
N ILE A 224 -5.43 22.97 18.43
CA ILE A 224 -4.95 22.88 17.05
C ILE A 224 -5.30 21.50 16.54
N SER A 225 -5.88 21.44 15.34
CA SER A 225 -6.11 20.18 14.63
C SER A 225 -5.29 20.09 13.34
N ARG A 226 -4.82 18.88 13.03
CA ARG A 226 -4.15 18.53 11.76
C ARG A 226 -4.73 17.24 11.21
N ARG A 227 -4.65 17.08 9.89
CA ARG A 227 -5.23 15.94 9.18
C ARG A 227 -4.19 15.30 8.26
N ILE A 228 -4.24 13.98 8.18
CA ILE A 228 -3.51 13.19 7.18
C ILE A 228 -4.48 12.33 6.40
N GLU A 229 -4.11 12.01 5.18
CA GLU A 229 -4.76 11.00 4.35
C GLU A 229 -3.71 10.00 3.87
N GLN A 230 -4.00 8.71 4.04
CA GLN A 230 -3.19 7.61 3.54
C GLN A 230 -4.03 6.76 2.60
N ILE A 231 -3.43 6.30 1.51
CA ILE A 231 -3.99 5.25 0.66
C ILE A 231 -3.26 3.96 1.01
N VAL A 232 -4.01 2.96 1.45
CA VAL A 232 -3.52 1.63 1.79
C VAL A 232 -3.92 0.68 0.68
N THR A 233 -2.93 -0.03 0.15
CA THR A 233 -3.09 -0.98 -0.96
C THR A 233 -2.83 -2.41 -0.46
N PRO A 234 -3.57 -3.40 -0.97
CA PRO A 234 -3.28 -4.81 -0.69
C PRO A 234 -1.94 -5.21 -1.30
N VAL A 235 -1.21 -6.06 -0.59
CA VAL A 235 -0.03 -6.76 -1.08
C VAL A 235 -0.46 -8.18 -1.40
N THR A 236 -0.30 -8.56 -2.65
CA THR A 236 -0.62 -9.91 -3.14
C THR A 236 0.66 -10.71 -3.41
N PRO A 237 0.57 -12.03 -3.62
CA PRO A 237 1.69 -12.91 -3.96
C PRO A 237 2.59 -12.40 -5.09
N PHE A 238 2.01 -11.68 -6.03
CA PHE A 238 2.62 -11.33 -7.32
C PHE A 238 3.00 -9.86 -7.43
N PHE A 239 2.99 -9.19 -6.27
CA PHE A 239 3.18 -7.76 -6.16
C PHE A 239 4.66 -7.37 -6.37
N ASP A 240 4.90 -6.26 -7.09
CA ASP A 240 6.14 -5.47 -7.28
C ASP A 240 7.41 -6.07 -7.92
N ALA A 241 7.46 -7.37 -8.20
CA ALA A 241 8.64 -7.95 -8.84
C ALA A 241 8.30 -9.09 -9.79
N ALA A 242 9.13 -9.23 -10.82
CA ALA A 242 9.07 -10.34 -11.76
C ALA A 242 9.50 -11.66 -11.12
N ILE A 243 10.56 -11.60 -10.30
CA ILE A 243 11.06 -12.75 -9.56
C ILE A 243 11.42 -12.32 -8.15
N LYS A 244 10.90 -13.07 -7.17
CA LYS A 244 11.30 -12.98 -5.76
C LYS A 244 11.91 -14.31 -5.32
N ALA A 245 13.13 -14.26 -4.80
CA ALA A 245 13.81 -15.42 -4.24
C ALA A 245 14.26 -15.10 -2.81
N SER A 246 13.75 -15.80 -1.79
CA SER A 246 14.14 -15.51 -0.39
C SER A 246 15.59 -15.88 -0.07
N ALA A 247 16.17 -16.83 -0.81
CA ALA A 247 17.56 -17.23 -0.69
C ALA A 247 18.36 -16.82 -1.94
N SER A 248 18.89 -17.76 -2.72
CA SER A 248 19.79 -17.47 -3.83
C SER A 248 19.07 -17.24 -5.16
N PHE A 249 19.63 -16.35 -5.97
CA PHE A 249 19.22 -16.16 -7.37
C PHE A 249 20.42 -16.30 -8.31
N TYR A 250 20.26 -17.16 -9.31
CA TYR A 250 21.19 -17.31 -10.42
C TYR A 250 20.43 -17.32 -11.73
N GLY A 251 20.64 -16.31 -12.56
CA GLY A 251 20.03 -16.22 -13.88
C GLY A 251 19.67 -14.80 -14.27
N LEU A 252 18.86 -14.59 -15.29
CA LEU A 252 18.66 -15.54 -16.39
C LEU A 252 19.98 -15.68 -17.20
N GLY A 253 19.99 -16.38 -18.34
CA GLY A 253 21.17 -16.53 -19.20
C GLY A 253 21.74 -15.18 -19.69
N SER A 254 22.96 -15.16 -20.24
CA SER A 254 23.63 -13.91 -20.61
C SER A 254 22.97 -13.13 -21.75
N ALA A 255 22.14 -13.79 -22.58
CA ALA A 255 21.34 -13.12 -23.61
C ALA A 255 19.86 -13.02 -23.22
N ALA A 256 19.53 -13.30 -21.96
CA ALA A 256 18.18 -13.12 -21.45
C ALA A 256 17.84 -11.63 -21.29
N MET A 257 16.55 -11.37 -21.25
CA MET A 257 15.99 -10.07 -21.00
C MET A 257 14.88 -10.19 -19.98
N LEU A 258 14.88 -9.30 -19.00
CA LEU A 258 13.79 -9.16 -18.04
C LEU A 258 13.22 -7.75 -18.12
N ASP A 259 11.94 -7.64 -18.45
CA ASP A 259 11.23 -6.37 -18.53
C ASP A 259 9.79 -6.53 -17.97
N SER A 260 8.90 -5.63 -18.38
CA SER A 260 7.50 -5.67 -17.96
C SER A 260 6.56 -5.10 -19.02
N TYR A 261 5.26 -5.22 -18.77
CA TYR A 261 4.20 -4.51 -19.45
C TYR A 261 2.95 -4.54 -18.58
N ASP A 262 1.85 -3.94 -19.04
CA ASP A 262 0.56 -3.99 -18.37
C ASP A 262 -0.48 -4.61 -19.31
N SER A 263 -0.91 -5.84 -19.05
CA SER A 263 -1.87 -6.56 -19.91
C SER A 263 -3.23 -5.88 -19.98
N ARG A 264 -3.58 -5.02 -19.01
CA ARG A 264 -4.81 -4.19 -19.04
C ARG A 264 -4.76 -3.15 -20.16
N LYS A 265 -3.56 -2.78 -20.62
CA LYS A 265 -3.34 -1.81 -21.71
C LYS A 265 -3.12 -2.47 -23.07
N GLY A 266 -3.21 -3.80 -23.14
CA GLY A 266 -3.13 -4.60 -24.35
C GLY A 266 -1.95 -5.57 -24.39
N PRO A 267 -1.71 -6.19 -25.56
CA PRO A 267 -0.60 -7.12 -25.77
C PRO A 267 0.77 -6.60 -25.37
N TYR A 268 1.63 -7.53 -24.97
CA TYR A 268 3.05 -7.25 -24.77
C TYR A 268 3.69 -6.74 -26.07
N VAL A 269 4.46 -5.66 -25.93
CA VAL A 269 5.31 -5.10 -26.98
C VAL A 269 6.57 -4.63 -26.29
N PHE A 270 7.74 -5.02 -26.82
CA PHE A 270 9.00 -4.54 -26.30
C PHE A 270 9.15 -3.04 -26.59
N VAL A 271 9.10 -2.23 -25.53
CA VAL A 271 9.24 -0.76 -25.60
C VAL A 271 10.23 -0.22 -24.58
N ALA A 272 11.00 -1.08 -23.89
CA ALA A 272 11.88 -0.68 -22.79
C ALA A 272 13.06 0.22 -23.20
N ASN A 273 13.26 0.42 -24.50
CA ASN A 273 14.25 1.32 -25.10
C ASN A 273 13.65 2.54 -25.82
N ASP A 274 12.32 2.71 -25.81
CA ASP A 274 11.63 3.80 -26.51
C ASP A 274 10.87 4.70 -25.53
N PRO A 275 11.50 5.74 -24.97
CA PRO A 275 10.86 6.66 -24.03
C PRO A 275 9.73 7.50 -24.65
N THR A 276 9.55 7.48 -25.98
CA THR A 276 8.46 8.20 -26.64
C THR A 276 7.15 7.40 -26.66
N ASN A 277 7.22 6.09 -26.42
CA ASN A 277 6.06 5.23 -26.38
C ASN A 277 5.26 5.44 -25.08
N PRO A 278 3.93 5.62 -25.14
CA PRO A 278 3.09 5.76 -23.95
C PRO A 278 3.16 4.57 -22.96
N ARG A 279 3.55 3.37 -23.44
CA ARG A 279 3.73 2.16 -22.62
C ARG A 279 5.13 2.01 -22.03
N TYR A 280 6.07 2.92 -22.35
CA TYR A 280 7.43 2.91 -21.79
C TYR A 280 7.48 2.89 -20.26
N PRO A 281 6.64 3.64 -19.52
CA PRO A 281 6.65 3.56 -18.07
C PRO A 281 6.32 2.15 -17.54
N ASP A 282 5.49 1.40 -18.27
CA ASP A 282 5.08 0.05 -17.86
C ASP A 282 6.12 -1.02 -18.19
N SER A 283 7.14 -0.71 -19.00
CA SER A 283 8.17 -1.69 -19.43
C SER A 283 9.42 -1.71 -18.57
N ARG A 284 9.47 -0.86 -17.54
CA ARG A 284 10.65 -0.62 -16.69
C ARG A 284 10.49 -1.15 -15.26
N HIS A 285 9.57 -2.09 -15.06
CA HIS A 285 9.23 -2.75 -13.79
C HIS A 285 9.56 -4.25 -13.77
N GLY A 286 10.48 -4.73 -14.62
CA GLY A 286 11.02 -6.08 -14.58
C GLY A 286 12.00 -6.28 -13.42
N SER A 287 11.53 -6.03 -12.19
CA SER A 287 12.39 -5.97 -11.01
C SER A 287 12.67 -7.34 -10.41
N LEU A 288 13.80 -7.46 -9.71
CA LEU A 288 14.20 -8.64 -8.93
C LEU A 288 14.31 -8.29 -7.45
N GLN A 289 13.81 -9.17 -6.58
CA GLN A 289 14.03 -9.09 -5.14
C GLN A 289 14.66 -10.39 -4.63
N ILE A 290 15.81 -10.27 -3.98
CA ILE A 290 16.64 -11.41 -3.57
C ILE A 290 16.96 -11.28 -2.07
N GLY A 291 16.45 -12.19 -1.26
CA GLY A 291 16.56 -12.14 0.21
C GLY A 291 17.95 -12.53 0.74
N SER A 292 18.92 -12.78 -0.14
CA SER A 292 20.30 -13.10 0.21
C SER A 292 21.32 -12.09 -0.32
N SER A 293 22.55 -12.21 0.17
CA SER A 293 23.70 -11.40 -0.25
C SER A 293 24.32 -11.86 -1.57
N THR A 294 23.82 -12.92 -2.21
CA THR A 294 24.43 -13.52 -3.40
C THR A 294 23.43 -13.53 -4.55
N ALA A 295 23.69 -12.67 -5.54
CA ALA A 295 22.89 -12.53 -6.74
C ALA A 295 23.79 -12.54 -7.98
N THR A 296 23.50 -13.41 -8.94
CA THR A 296 24.13 -13.41 -10.26
C THR A 296 23.10 -13.08 -11.33
N VAL A 297 23.19 -11.87 -11.88
CA VAL A 297 22.36 -11.38 -12.98
C VAL A 297 23.20 -11.39 -14.25
N LYS A 298 22.84 -12.18 -15.28
CA LYS A 298 23.66 -12.24 -16.52
C LYS A 298 23.06 -11.54 -17.72
N GLY A 299 21.73 -11.45 -17.80
CA GLY A 299 21.00 -10.82 -18.90
C GLY A 299 20.61 -9.36 -18.61
N MET A 300 20.09 -8.68 -19.62
CA MET A 300 19.61 -7.28 -19.51
C MET A 300 18.35 -7.21 -18.64
N LEU A 301 18.31 -6.23 -17.74
CA LEU A 301 17.20 -6.05 -16.79
C LEU A 301 16.66 -4.61 -16.86
N TYR A 302 15.37 -4.51 -17.18
CA TYR A 302 14.60 -3.28 -17.27
C TYR A 302 13.72 -3.11 -16.03
N GLY A 303 14.36 -2.73 -14.92
CA GLY A 303 13.76 -2.69 -13.59
C GLY A 303 14.81 -2.51 -12.50
N ASP A 304 14.34 -2.56 -11.26
CA ASP A 304 15.19 -2.41 -10.06
C ASP A 304 15.66 -3.79 -9.57
N VAL A 305 16.79 -3.83 -8.87
CA VAL A 305 17.26 -5.03 -8.17
C VAL A 305 17.48 -4.71 -6.71
N ALA A 306 16.79 -5.45 -5.86
CA ALA A 306 16.89 -5.34 -4.42
C ALA A 306 17.54 -6.61 -3.83
N THR A 307 18.55 -6.46 -2.99
CA THR A 307 19.19 -7.57 -2.25
C THR A 307 19.26 -7.28 -0.75
N ASN A 308 19.41 -8.33 0.06
CA ASN A 308 19.69 -8.22 1.50
C ASN A 308 21.20 -8.34 1.77
N GLY A 309 21.94 -7.30 1.38
CA GLY A 309 23.40 -7.23 1.46
C GLY A 309 24.11 -7.68 0.18
N GLY A 310 25.45 -7.67 0.24
CA GLY A 310 26.32 -8.27 -0.77
C GLY A 310 26.56 -7.44 -2.04
N THR A 311 27.07 -8.12 -3.07
CA THR A 311 27.38 -7.53 -4.39
C THR A 311 26.68 -8.32 -5.48
N ILE A 312 26.03 -7.61 -6.40
CA ILE A 312 25.42 -8.20 -7.58
C ILE A 312 26.50 -8.41 -8.65
N VAL A 313 26.67 -9.65 -9.09
CA VAL A 313 27.45 -9.95 -10.30
C VAL A 313 26.60 -9.59 -11.51
N GLY A 314 27.15 -8.76 -12.41
CA GLY A 314 26.47 -8.30 -13.63
C GLY A 314 25.66 -7.02 -13.48
N SER A 315 26.00 -6.16 -12.51
CA SER A 315 25.33 -4.87 -12.28
C SER A 315 25.26 -3.95 -13.50
N SER A 316 26.18 -4.07 -14.46
CA SER A 316 26.16 -3.30 -15.71
C SER A 316 24.98 -3.62 -16.62
N GLN A 317 24.28 -4.74 -16.39
CA GLN A 317 23.12 -5.17 -17.17
C GLN A 317 21.80 -4.62 -16.61
N ILE A 318 21.83 -3.93 -15.47
CA ILE A 318 20.66 -3.40 -14.77
C ILE A 318 20.47 -1.93 -15.14
N THR A 319 19.26 -1.59 -15.57
CA THR A 319 18.93 -0.21 -16.00
C THR A 319 18.18 0.62 -14.96
N GLY A 320 17.69 -0.02 -13.89
CA GLY A 320 17.06 0.63 -12.74
C GLY A 320 18.01 0.77 -11.55
N THR A 321 17.42 0.97 -10.37
CA THR A 321 18.13 1.16 -9.11
C THR A 321 18.59 -0.18 -8.56
N ILE A 322 19.82 -0.19 -8.05
CA ILE A 322 20.35 -1.30 -7.26
C ILE A 322 20.32 -0.87 -5.80
N ASP A 323 19.57 -1.59 -4.98
CA ASP A 323 19.55 -1.41 -3.52
C ASP A 323 19.95 -2.71 -2.84
N ASN A 324 21.06 -2.72 -2.12
CA ASN A 324 21.58 -3.89 -1.44
C ASN A 324 21.25 -3.91 0.06
N ASN A 325 20.25 -3.15 0.50
CA ASN A 325 19.85 -3.08 1.90
C ASN A 325 18.32 -3.19 2.07
N VAL A 326 17.69 -4.06 1.26
CA VAL A 326 16.25 -4.30 1.30
C VAL A 326 15.98 -5.73 1.79
N PRO A 327 15.97 -5.96 3.12
CA PRO A 327 15.53 -7.24 3.65
C PRO A 327 14.03 -7.42 3.39
N PHE A 328 13.65 -8.62 2.95
CA PHE A 328 12.26 -9.07 2.95
C PHE A 328 12.21 -10.52 3.43
N ASN A 329 11.05 -10.95 3.90
CA ASN A 329 10.78 -12.34 4.22
C ASN A 329 9.70 -12.88 3.29
N LEU A 330 9.79 -14.17 2.97
CA LEU A 330 8.69 -14.91 2.38
C LEU A 330 8.27 -15.95 3.40
N ASP A 331 7.07 -15.76 3.96
CA ASP A 331 6.51 -16.72 4.90
C ASP A 331 6.07 -18.00 4.17
N ASP A 332 5.96 -19.09 4.92
CA ASP A 332 5.42 -20.34 4.39
C ASP A 332 4.00 -20.11 3.86
N TYR A 333 3.73 -20.67 2.68
CA TYR A 333 2.40 -20.63 2.13
C TYR A 333 1.61 -21.83 2.64
N HIS A 334 0.51 -21.56 3.32
CA HIS A 334 -0.42 -22.59 3.76
C HIS A 334 -1.65 -22.62 2.86
N MET A 335 -2.20 -23.81 2.67
CA MET A 335 -3.48 -23.96 1.99
C MET A 335 -4.55 -23.10 2.71
N PRO A 336 -5.38 -22.35 1.96
CA PRO A 336 -6.51 -21.63 2.55
C PRO A 336 -7.44 -22.57 3.33
N ASP A 337 -8.25 -22.04 4.25
CA ASP A 337 -9.26 -22.85 4.94
C ASP A 337 -10.27 -23.42 3.93
N THR A 338 -10.19 -24.74 3.72
CA THR A 338 -11.03 -25.47 2.77
C THR A 338 -12.27 -26.10 3.42
N SER A 339 -12.52 -25.87 4.71
CA SER A 339 -13.63 -26.49 5.44
C SER A 339 -15.02 -26.19 4.85
N ALA A 340 -15.16 -25.02 4.21
CA ALA A 340 -16.37 -24.61 3.51
C ALA A 340 -16.41 -25.03 2.02
N TRP A 341 -15.35 -25.66 1.50
CA TRP A 341 -15.26 -25.99 0.08
C TRP A 341 -16.06 -27.26 -0.26
N ALA A 342 -16.97 -27.12 -1.23
CA ALA A 342 -17.72 -28.24 -1.78
C ALA A 342 -16.97 -28.86 -2.97
N TYR A 343 -16.09 -29.83 -2.69
CA TYR A 343 -15.32 -30.52 -3.74
C TYR A 343 -16.21 -31.33 -4.68
N GLN A 344 -15.90 -31.28 -5.98
CA GLN A 344 -16.49 -32.21 -6.93
C GLN A 344 -15.99 -33.64 -6.64
N PRO A 345 -16.88 -34.65 -6.58
CA PRO A 345 -16.45 -36.02 -6.38
C PRO A 345 -15.57 -36.49 -7.54
N ALA A 346 -14.57 -37.31 -7.22
CA ALA A 346 -13.71 -37.91 -8.23
C ALA A 346 -14.52 -38.84 -9.15
N GLY A 347 -14.16 -38.88 -10.43
CA GLY A 347 -14.81 -39.74 -11.41
C GLY A 347 -14.42 -39.43 -12.85
N THR A 348 -15.08 -40.10 -13.79
CA THR A 348 -14.92 -39.88 -15.23
C THR A 348 -16.19 -39.30 -15.84
N GLY A 349 -16.06 -38.45 -16.85
CA GLY A 349 -17.20 -37.83 -17.54
C GLY A 349 -17.32 -36.33 -17.27
N ALA A 350 -18.42 -35.73 -17.73
CA ALA A 350 -18.62 -34.28 -17.66
C ALA A 350 -18.57 -33.76 -16.21
N GLY A 351 -17.80 -32.69 -15.98
CA GLY A 351 -17.67 -32.05 -14.67
C GLY A 351 -16.94 -32.86 -13.60
N LYS A 352 -16.23 -33.94 -13.96
CA LYS A 352 -15.49 -34.78 -13.01
C LYS A 352 -14.02 -34.90 -13.40
N LEU A 353 -13.16 -34.94 -12.40
CA LEU A 353 -11.75 -35.31 -12.55
C LEU A 353 -11.52 -36.69 -11.90
N PRO A 354 -10.69 -37.57 -12.50
CA PRO A 354 -10.28 -38.79 -11.84
C PRO A 354 -9.41 -38.48 -10.62
N LEU A 355 -9.32 -39.42 -9.67
CA LEU A 355 -8.47 -39.25 -8.48
C LEU A 355 -7.00 -39.05 -8.85
N ALA A 356 -6.53 -39.58 -9.97
CA ALA A 356 -5.21 -39.32 -10.53
C ALA A 356 -5.36 -39.06 -12.03
N VAL A 357 -4.74 -37.98 -12.52
CA VAL A 357 -4.72 -37.65 -13.95
C VAL A 357 -3.47 -38.30 -14.57
N SER A 358 -3.60 -39.54 -15.02
CA SER A 358 -2.47 -40.32 -15.57
C SER A 358 -2.43 -40.37 -17.10
N SER A 359 -3.44 -39.83 -17.77
CA SER A 359 -3.56 -39.76 -19.23
C SER A 359 -4.24 -38.46 -19.64
N SER A 360 -4.34 -38.22 -20.95
CA SER A 360 -5.02 -37.03 -21.49
C SER A 360 -6.46 -36.96 -20.98
N THR A 361 -6.76 -35.94 -20.18
CA THR A 361 -8.03 -35.73 -19.51
C THR A 361 -8.54 -34.32 -19.81
N THR A 362 -9.84 -34.22 -20.10
CA THR A 362 -10.50 -32.94 -20.34
C THR A 362 -11.49 -32.66 -19.21
N LEU A 363 -11.41 -31.46 -18.64
CA LEU A 363 -12.33 -30.95 -17.65
C LEU A 363 -13.19 -29.84 -18.25
N THR A 364 -14.51 -30.01 -18.18
CA THR A 364 -15.48 -28.92 -18.34
C THR A 364 -16.26 -28.82 -17.03
N PRO A 365 -16.03 -27.79 -16.20
CA PRO A 365 -16.70 -27.65 -14.91
C PRO A 365 -18.22 -27.58 -15.06
N PRO A 366 -18.99 -28.14 -14.10
CA PRO A 366 -20.45 -28.17 -14.17
C PRO A 366 -21.12 -26.79 -14.01
N ALA A 367 -20.39 -25.81 -13.49
CA ALA A 367 -20.82 -24.43 -13.32
C ALA A 367 -19.61 -23.50 -13.46
N ALA A 368 -19.86 -22.22 -13.76
CA ALA A 368 -18.81 -21.22 -13.95
C ALA A 368 -18.01 -20.93 -12.67
N GLY A 369 -18.65 -20.99 -11.49
CA GLY A 369 -18.03 -20.52 -10.25
C GLY A 369 -17.80 -19.00 -10.24
N SER A 370 -17.03 -18.51 -9.27
CA SER A 370 -16.54 -17.13 -9.20
C SER A 370 -15.12 -17.09 -8.62
N SER A 371 -14.43 -15.95 -8.65
CA SER A 371 -13.06 -15.86 -8.10
C SER A 371 -12.99 -16.17 -6.60
N GLY A 372 -14.02 -15.77 -5.84
CA GLY A 372 -14.14 -16.06 -4.41
C GLY A 372 -14.77 -17.42 -4.06
N ALA A 373 -15.42 -18.07 -5.03
CA ALA A 373 -16.00 -19.40 -4.88
C ALA A 373 -15.85 -20.21 -6.19
N PRO A 374 -14.61 -20.60 -6.55
CA PRO A 374 -14.36 -21.40 -7.75
C PRO A 374 -14.94 -22.81 -7.61
N VAL A 375 -15.00 -23.55 -8.72
CA VAL A 375 -15.32 -24.98 -8.65
C VAL A 375 -14.08 -25.75 -8.17
N TYR A 376 -14.23 -26.43 -7.03
CA TYR A 376 -13.14 -27.10 -6.34
C TYR A 376 -12.97 -28.56 -6.76
N TYR A 377 -11.73 -28.97 -6.99
CA TYR A 377 -11.33 -30.35 -7.26
C TYR A 377 -10.13 -30.73 -6.40
N VAL A 378 -10.03 -32.02 -6.09
CA VAL A 378 -8.85 -32.61 -5.45
C VAL A 378 -8.40 -33.82 -6.25
N ILE A 379 -7.11 -33.88 -6.56
CA ILE A 379 -6.48 -35.02 -7.24
C ILE A 379 -5.19 -35.40 -6.51
N SER A 380 -4.84 -36.68 -6.56
CA SER A 380 -3.64 -37.24 -5.92
C SER A 380 -2.37 -37.04 -6.73
N SER A 381 -2.46 -36.88 -8.05
CA SER A 381 -1.31 -36.64 -8.92
C SER A 381 -1.74 -36.20 -10.32
N LEU A 382 -0.81 -35.54 -11.03
CA LEU A 382 -0.96 -35.18 -12.43
C LEU A 382 0.30 -35.65 -13.20
N SER A 383 0.16 -36.75 -13.93
CA SER A 383 1.21 -37.33 -14.78
C SER A 383 0.87 -37.39 -16.27
N GLY A 384 -0.40 -37.22 -16.62
CA GLY A 384 -0.90 -37.00 -17.98
C GLY A 384 -1.25 -35.53 -18.27
N ALA A 385 -1.77 -35.25 -19.47
CA ALA A 385 -2.18 -33.91 -19.86
C ALA A 385 -3.59 -33.59 -19.34
N LEU A 386 -3.79 -32.41 -18.75
CA LEU A 386 -5.09 -31.89 -18.34
C LEU A 386 -5.47 -30.68 -19.19
N THR A 387 -6.61 -30.74 -19.86
CA THR A 387 -7.19 -29.58 -20.57
C THR A 387 -8.42 -29.09 -19.81
N VAL A 388 -8.44 -27.82 -19.41
CA VAL A 388 -9.58 -27.20 -18.72
C VAL A 388 -10.31 -26.26 -19.68
N ASN A 389 -11.59 -26.53 -19.90
CA ASN A 389 -12.51 -25.74 -20.72
C ASN A 389 -13.41 -24.87 -19.85
N PRO A 390 -13.92 -23.75 -20.40
CA PRO A 390 -14.98 -23.00 -19.74
C PRO A 390 -16.27 -23.83 -19.70
N THR A 391 -17.15 -23.55 -18.75
CA THR A 391 -18.46 -24.21 -18.64
C THR A 391 -19.31 -24.01 -19.89
N ALA A 392 -19.19 -22.83 -20.51
CA ALA A 392 -19.78 -22.51 -21.81
C ALA A 392 -18.89 -21.49 -22.55
N ALA A 393 -19.00 -21.43 -23.88
CA ALA A 393 -18.25 -20.47 -24.68
C ALA A 393 -18.52 -19.03 -24.23
N GLY A 394 -17.45 -18.24 -24.05
CA GLY A 394 -17.55 -16.84 -23.61
C GLY A 394 -17.94 -16.64 -22.15
N THR A 395 -18.01 -17.70 -21.33
CA THR A 395 -18.33 -17.61 -19.91
C THR A 395 -17.08 -17.79 -19.05
N ASP A 396 -16.71 -16.77 -18.29
CA ASP A 396 -15.60 -16.84 -17.35
C ASP A 396 -15.87 -17.93 -16.30
N THR A 397 -14.95 -18.89 -16.22
CA THR A 397 -15.06 -20.10 -15.44
C THR A 397 -13.88 -20.20 -14.49
N TYR A 398 -14.16 -20.20 -13.20
CA TYR A 398 -13.18 -20.19 -12.11
C TYR A 398 -13.05 -21.58 -11.51
N VAL A 399 -11.83 -22.11 -11.52
CA VAL A 399 -11.53 -23.48 -11.09
C VAL A 399 -10.36 -23.46 -10.11
N ALA A 400 -10.48 -24.25 -9.04
CA ALA A 400 -9.41 -24.51 -8.10
C ALA A 400 -9.13 -26.01 -8.04
N ILE A 401 -7.88 -26.41 -8.26
CA ILE A 401 -7.46 -27.81 -8.20
C ILE A 401 -6.39 -27.95 -7.12
N HIS A 402 -6.64 -28.79 -6.12
CA HIS A 402 -5.64 -29.21 -5.15
C HIS A 402 -5.00 -30.53 -5.59
N VAL A 403 -3.69 -30.52 -5.80
CA VAL A 403 -2.88 -31.69 -6.16
C VAL A 403 -2.06 -32.11 -4.94
N THR A 404 -2.47 -33.20 -4.30
CA THR A 404 -1.85 -33.65 -3.04
C THR A 404 -0.52 -34.40 -3.24
N GLY A 405 -0.21 -34.80 -4.46
CA GLY A 405 1.07 -35.42 -4.84
C GLY A 405 1.80 -34.63 -5.92
N ASN A 406 2.60 -35.32 -6.73
CA ASN A 406 3.44 -34.68 -7.74
C ASN A 406 2.67 -34.32 -9.02
N ILE A 407 3.07 -33.21 -9.63
CA ILE A 407 2.75 -32.85 -11.02
C ILE A 407 3.98 -33.21 -11.84
N SER A 408 4.07 -34.45 -12.30
CA SER A 408 5.31 -34.95 -12.91
C SER A 408 5.08 -36.04 -13.94
N GLY A 409 5.93 -36.04 -14.98
CA GLY A 409 5.90 -37.03 -16.05
C GLY A 409 6.11 -36.40 -17.42
N ASN A 410 6.51 -37.21 -18.40
CA ASN A 410 6.82 -36.72 -19.75
C ASN A 410 5.61 -36.04 -20.44
N SER A 411 4.40 -36.49 -20.11
CA SER A 411 3.13 -35.98 -20.63
C SER A 411 2.37 -35.13 -19.62
N ALA A 412 2.94 -34.90 -18.44
CA ALA A 412 2.32 -34.06 -17.42
C ALA A 412 2.25 -32.62 -17.93
N GLY A 413 1.05 -32.04 -17.89
CA GLY A 413 0.78 -30.74 -18.48
C GLY A 413 -0.60 -30.22 -18.15
N ILE A 414 -0.76 -28.91 -18.24
CA ILE A 414 -2.03 -28.22 -18.04
C ILE A 414 -2.24 -27.27 -19.22
N THR A 415 -3.38 -27.38 -19.87
CA THR A 415 -3.85 -26.45 -20.90
C THR A 415 -5.10 -25.75 -20.39
N VAL A 416 -5.05 -24.43 -20.30
CA VAL A 416 -6.17 -23.55 -19.92
C VAL A 416 -6.71 -22.90 -21.18
N ASN A 417 -7.94 -23.20 -21.54
CA ASN A 417 -8.61 -22.60 -22.69
C ASN A 417 -9.16 -21.19 -22.37
N PRO A 418 -9.56 -20.39 -23.37
CA PRO A 418 -10.12 -19.05 -23.14
C PRO A 418 -11.28 -19.06 -22.13
N ASN A 419 -11.43 -17.97 -21.38
CA ASN A 419 -12.43 -17.80 -20.31
C ASN A 419 -12.29 -18.77 -19.13
N VAL A 420 -11.12 -19.38 -18.91
CA VAL A 420 -10.83 -20.16 -17.71
C VAL A 420 -9.83 -19.43 -16.82
N HIS A 421 -10.14 -19.33 -15.53
CA HIS A 421 -9.26 -18.85 -14.47
C HIS A 421 -8.94 -20.03 -13.55
N LEU A 422 -7.73 -20.56 -13.66
CA LEU A 422 -7.31 -21.76 -12.95
C LEU A 422 -6.30 -21.44 -11.84
N LYS A 423 -6.64 -21.84 -10.62
CA LYS A 423 -5.72 -21.91 -9.47
C LYS A 423 -5.35 -23.37 -9.22
N VAL A 424 -4.05 -23.65 -9.16
CA VAL A 424 -3.50 -24.98 -8.85
C VAL A 424 -2.73 -24.90 -7.55
N TYR A 425 -3.26 -25.51 -6.50
CA TYR A 425 -2.58 -25.71 -5.24
C TYR A 425 -1.84 -27.05 -5.28
N PHE A 426 -0.56 -27.10 -4.95
CA PHE A 426 0.23 -28.33 -5.02
C PHE A 426 1.08 -28.53 -3.77
N ASP A 427 1.11 -29.77 -3.25
CA ASP A 427 1.79 -30.10 -1.99
C ASP A 427 3.26 -30.49 -2.20
N HIS A 428 3.57 -31.10 -3.35
CA HIS A 428 4.87 -31.71 -3.63
C HIS A 428 5.55 -31.07 -4.84
N ASP A 429 6.18 -31.86 -5.72
CA ASP A 429 7.03 -31.35 -6.78
C ASP A 429 6.26 -31.10 -8.08
N ILE A 430 6.73 -30.11 -8.83
CA ILE A 430 6.41 -29.92 -10.25
C ILE A 430 7.63 -30.33 -11.07
N ASN A 431 7.46 -31.26 -12.00
CA ASN A 431 8.50 -31.68 -12.95
C ASN A 431 7.88 -31.91 -14.32
N VAL A 432 7.85 -30.85 -15.12
CA VAL A 432 7.14 -30.82 -16.42
C VAL A 432 8.00 -30.16 -17.49
N LYS A 433 7.62 -30.33 -18.76
CA LYS A 433 8.21 -29.57 -19.86
C LYS A 433 7.53 -28.21 -19.99
N ASN A 434 8.29 -27.19 -20.34
CA ASN A 434 7.76 -25.83 -20.53
C ASN A 434 6.57 -25.80 -21.49
N ASN A 435 6.68 -26.50 -22.63
CA ASN A 435 5.63 -26.52 -23.65
C ASN A 435 4.38 -27.34 -23.28
N ASN A 436 4.36 -28.01 -22.12
CA ASN A 436 3.19 -28.73 -21.61
C ASN A 436 2.30 -27.85 -20.72
N LEU A 437 2.76 -26.66 -20.33
CA LEU A 437 1.98 -25.68 -19.58
C LEU A 437 1.53 -24.58 -20.54
N ILE A 438 0.25 -24.62 -20.92
CA ILE A 438 -0.31 -23.78 -21.99
C ILE A 438 -1.44 -22.95 -21.41
N ASN A 439 -1.31 -21.64 -21.51
CA ASN A 439 -2.38 -20.70 -21.20
C ASN A 439 -2.84 -20.04 -22.50
N GLN A 440 -4.06 -20.36 -22.93
CA GLN A 440 -4.66 -19.82 -24.15
C GLN A 440 -5.59 -18.63 -23.85
N ASN A 441 -5.57 -18.07 -22.64
CA ASN A 441 -6.54 -17.07 -22.22
C ASN A 441 -5.96 -15.64 -22.30
N PRO A 442 -6.59 -14.69 -23.02
CA PRO A 442 -7.74 -14.84 -23.91
C PRO A 442 -7.38 -15.45 -25.27
N SER A 443 -6.09 -15.47 -25.62
CA SER A 443 -5.58 -16.17 -26.81
C SER A 443 -4.13 -16.59 -26.59
N LEU A 444 -3.65 -17.59 -27.34
CA LEU A 444 -2.24 -18.02 -27.29
C LEU A 444 -1.26 -16.90 -27.69
N ALA A 445 -1.69 -15.95 -28.53
CA ALA A 445 -0.85 -14.85 -28.98
C ALA A 445 -0.68 -13.76 -27.91
N ASN A 446 -1.68 -13.60 -27.02
CA ASN A 446 -1.72 -12.54 -26.01
C ASN A 446 -2.25 -13.12 -24.69
N PRO A 447 -1.53 -14.03 -24.05
CA PRO A 447 -2.01 -14.68 -22.84
C PRO A 447 -1.93 -13.75 -21.62
N ILE A 448 -2.83 -13.93 -20.68
CA ILE A 448 -2.88 -13.24 -19.39
C ILE A 448 -2.43 -14.23 -18.31
N ALA A 449 -1.26 -13.97 -17.73
CA ALA A 449 -0.64 -14.84 -16.73
C ALA A 449 -1.51 -15.04 -15.48
N GLY A 450 -2.37 -14.07 -15.15
CA GLY A 450 -3.29 -14.17 -14.00
C GLY A 450 -4.31 -15.30 -14.11
N ASN A 451 -4.55 -15.84 -15.31
CA ASN A 451 -5.55 -16.90 -15.55
C ASN A 451 -5.03 -18.33 -15.30
N LEU A 452 -3.72 -18.48 -15.07
CA LEU A 452 -3.11 -19.74 -14.66
C LEU A 452 -2.14 -19.47 -13.50
N GLN A 453 -2.56 -19.81 -12.29
CA GLN A 453 -1.84 -19.52 -11.06
C GLN A 453 -1.46 -20.82 -10.35
N PHE A 454 -0.21 -20.95 -9.96
CA PHE A 454 0.30 -22.07 -9.17
C PHE A 454 0.67 -21.59 -7.77
N TYR A 455 0.17 -22.31 -6.77
CA TYR A 455 0.41 -22.06 -5.36
C TYR A 455 1.05 -23.30 -4.73
N GLY A 456 2.32 -23.20 -4.36
CA GLY A 456 3.06 -24.28 -3.71
C GLY A 456 2.83 -24.24 -2.21
N ILE A 457 2.11 -25.23 -1.69
CA ILE A 457 1.86 -25.37 -0.25
C ILE A 457 3.17 -25.79 0.40
N SER A 458 3.62 -25.01 1.37
CA SER A 458 4.90 -25.25 2.03
C SER A 458 4.85 -26.55 2.84
N PRO A 459 5.88 -27.41 2.72
CA PRO A 459 5.98 -28.63 3.51
C PRO A 459 5.90 -28.32 5.01
N PRO A 460 5.20 -29.14 5.82
CA PRO A 460 5.21 -28.98 7.26
C PRO A 460 6.65 -28.94 7.79
N ARG A 461 6.89 -28.07 8.77
CA ARG A 461 8.18 -27.98 9.43
C ARG A 461 8.23 -28.91 10.64
N ASP A 462 9.38 -29.50 10.89
CA ASP A 462 9.66 -30.24 12.11
C ASP A 462 9.84 -29.30 13.31
N ALA A 463 10.08 -29.87 14.50
CA ALA A 463 10.28 -29.10 15.73
C ALA A 463 11.48 -28.12 15.69
N ASN A 464 12.39 -28.27 14.72
CA ASN A 464 13.55 -27.41 14.53
C ASN A 464 13.35 -26.39 13.39
N GLY A 465 12.15 -26.33 12.80
CA GLY A 465 11.84 -25.44 11.68
C GLY A 465 12.36 -25.94 10.33
N VAL A 466 12.80 -27.20 10.22
CA VAL A 466 13.27 -27.78 8.96
C VAL A 466 12.07 -28.35 8.19
N PRO A 467 11.90 -28.06 6.89
CA PRO A 467 10.82 -28.66 6.10
C PRO A 467 10.98 -30.18 6.06
N GLN A 468 9.88 -30.92 6.22
CA GLN A 468 9.90 -32.39 6.19
C GLN A 468 10.38 -32.98 4.85
N TRP A 469 10.20 -32.24 3.76
CA TRP A 469 10.77 -32.54 2.45
C TRP A 469 11.15 -31.26 1.73
N THR A 470 12.05 -31.37 0.75
CA THR A 470 12.33 -30.28 -0.19
C THR A 470 11.25 -30.27 -1.26
N GLN A 471 10.65 -29.11 -1.50
CA GLN A 471 9.74 -28.90 -2.62
C GLN A 471 10.52 -28.32 -3.80
N THR A 472 10.28 -28.83 -5.01
CA THR A 472 10.97 -28.40 -6.22
C THR A 472 10.02 -28.08 -7.36
N ILE A 473 10.41 -27.11 -8.18
CA ILE A 473 9.73 -26.79 -9.45
C ILE A 473 10.77 -26.87 -10.55
N GLN A 474 10.65 -27.90 -11.38
CA GLN A 474 11.50 -28.17 -12.52
C GLN A 474 10.71 -27.93 -13.82
N LEU A 475 11.03 -26.82 -14.45
CA LEU A 475 10.50 -26.41 -15.75
C LEU A 475 11.52 -26.80 -16.82
N ASN A 476 11.33 -27.97 -17.42
CA ASN A 476 12.29 -28.59 -18.31
C ASN A 476 12.25 -28.03 -19.72
N SER A 477 13.43 -28.03 -20.35
CA SER A 477 13.59 -27.60 -21.74
C SER A 477 12.72 -28.42 -22.68
N ALA A 478 12.09 -27.73 -23.62
CA ALA A 478 11.36 -28.29 -24.75
C ALA A 478 11.49 -27.34 -25.94
N THR A 479 10.70 -27.57 -27.00
CA THR A 479 10.56 -26.58 -28.07
C THR A 479 10.19 -25.23 -27.44
N PRO A 480 10.89 -24.13 -27.77
CA PRO A 480 10.58 -22.81 -27.23
C PRO A 480 9.08 -22.50 -27.36
N SER A 481 8.48 -22.06 -26.26
CA SER A 481 7.06 -21.73 -26.17
C SER A 481 6.88 -20.57 -25.19
N THR A 482 5.76 -19.87 -25.32
CA THR A 482 5.34 -18.87 -24.34
C THR A 482 4.80 -19.57 -23.09
N LEU A 483 5.35 -19.23 -21.93
CA LEU A 483 4.91 -19.66 -20.61
C LEU A 483 4.20 -18.48 -19.94
N ALA A 484 2.87 -18.46 -19.94
CA ALA A 484 2.10 -17.38 -19.34
C ALA A 484 1.35 -17.84 -18.09
N MET A 485 1.97 -17.66 -16.93
CA MET A 485 1.45 -18.14 -15.63
C MET A 485 2.17 -17.47 -14.46
N THR A 486 1.66 -17.71 -13.26
CA THR A 486 2.30 -17.26 -12.03
C THR A 486 2.63 -18.42 -11.11
N PHE A 487 3.75 -18.30 -10.38
CA PHE A 487 4.12 -19.25 -9.33
C PHE A 487 4.30 -18.50 -8.01
N TYR A 488 3.55 -18.89 -6.99
CA TYR A 488 3.79 -18.52 -5.59
C TYR A 488 4.10 -19.78 -4.79
N ALA A 489 5.40 -20.05 -4.60
CA ALA A 489 5.87 -21.25 -3.91
C ALA A 489 7.10 -20.90 -3.04
N PRO A 490 6.92 -20.12 -1.96
CA PRO A 490 8.01 -19.51 -1.19
C PRO A 490 8.99 -20.53 -0.58
N SER A 491 8.59 -21.80 -0.44
CA SER A 491 9.41 -22.93 0.02
C SER A 491 10.17 -23.67 -1.08
N ALA A 492 9.81 -23.46 -2.35
CA ALA A 492 10.29 -24.30 -3.45
C ALA A 492 11.64 -23.85 -4.02
N ASP A 493 12.49 -24.81 -4.33
CA ASP A 493 13.69 -24.61 -5.13
C ASP A 493 13.33 -24.73 -6.63
N VAL A 494 13.54 -23.66 -7.39
CA VAL A 494 13.09 -23.56 -8.79
C VAL A 494 14.26 -23.67 -9.76
N THR A 495 14.06 -24.51 -10.78
CA THR A 495 14.95 -24.66 -11.92
C THR A 495 14.20 -24.42 -13.22
N LEU A 496 14.61 -23.40 -13.97
CA LEU A 496 14.12 -23.10 -15.31
C LEU A 496 15.17 -23.48 -16.37
N ASN A 497 14.85 -24.50 -17.15
CA ASN A 497 15.68 -25.00 -18.24
C ASN A 497 15.14 -24.56 -19.61
N GLY A 498 16.05 -24.41 -20.58
CA GLY A 498 15.71 -24.01 -21.95
C GLY A 498 15.44 -22.52 -22.07
N ASN A 499 14.87 -22.11 -23.21
CA ASN A 499 14.68 -20.71 -23.58
C ASN A 499 13.19 -20.38 -23.83
N PRO A 500 12.29 -20.60 -22.85
CA PRO A 500 10.91 -20.14 -22.99
C PRO A 500 10.84 -18.61 -23.03
N ASP A 501 9.71 -18.15 -23.57
CA ASP A 501 9.28 -16.76 -23.45
C ASP A 501 8.29 -16.67 -22.27
N PHE A 502 8.75 -16.20 -21.11
CA PHE A 502 7.99 -16.24 -19.86
C PHE A 502 7.21 -14.95 -19.66
N ILE A 503 5.90 -15.05 -19.44
CA ILE A 503 5.01 -13.95 -19.08
C ILE A 503 4.46 -14.23 -17.68
N GLY A 504 4.78 -13.37 -16.73
CA GLY A 504 4.23 -13.46 -15.37
C GLY A 504 5.29 -13.27 -14.29
N THR A 505 5.10 -13.94 -13.15
CA THR A 505 5.96 -13.79 -11.98
C THR A 505 6.26 -15.10 -11.30
N MET A 506 7.36 -15.13 -10.56
CA MET A 506 7.82 -16.27 -9.79
C MET A 506 8.31 -15.87 -8.41
N VAL A 507 7.66 -16.42 -7.38
CA VAL A 507 8.05 -16.27 -5.98
C VAL A 507 8.46 -17.62 -5.44
N CYS A 508 9.70 -17.71 -4.96
CA CYS A 508 10.33 -18.98 -4.59
C CYS A 508 11.38 -18.83 -3.50
N LYS A 509 11.92 -19.96 -3.05
CA LYS A 509 13.05 -20.00 -2.11
C LYS A 509 14.36 -19.74 -2.84
N THR A 510 14.69 -20.57 -3.83
CA THR A 510 15.86 -20.40 -4.69
C THR A 510 15.45 -20.41 -6.16
N PHE A 511 16.14 -19.62 -6.97
CA PHE A 511 15.93 -19.59 -8.41
C PHE A 511 17.23 -19.90 -9.15
N TYR A 512 17.16 -20.86 -10.06
CA TYR A 512 18.20 -21.15 -11.02
C TYR A 512 17.64 -21.15 -12.46
N GLY A 513 18.19 -20.30 -13.32
CA GLY A 513 17.91 -20.29 -14.74
C GLY A 513 19.16 -19.92 -15.54
N ASN A 514 19.57 -20.79 -16.46
CA ASN A 514 20.75 -20.55 -17.31
C ASN A 514 20.42 -20.40 -18.80
N GLY A 515 19.14 -20.51 -19.16
CA GLY A 515 18.68 -20.32 -20.53
C GLY A 515 18.53 -18.85 -20.91
N ASN A 516 18.53 -18.59 -22.22
CA ASN A 516 18.26 -17.27 -22.80
C ASN A 516 16.76 -17.03 -22.82
N VAL A 517 16.22 -16.74 -21.64
CA VAL A 517 14.79 -16.52 -21.41
C VAL A 517 14.46 -15.05 -21.65
N SER A 518 13.39 -14.79 -22.40
CA SER A 518 12.73 -13.49 -22.34
C SER A 518 11.70 -13.57 -21.23
N TRP A 519 11.76 -12.66 -20.25
CA TRP A 519 10.84 -12.63 -19.13
C TRP A 519 10.12 -11.29 -19.09
N HIS A 520 8.79 -11.35 -19.07
CA HIS A 520 7.89 -10.22 -19.19
C HIS A 520 6.98 -10.20 -17.96
N TYR A 521 7.29 -9.34 -17.00
CA TYR A 521 6.42 -9.17 -15.83
C TYR A 521 5.15 -8.41 -16.21
N ASP A 522 4.00 -9.02 -15.95
CA ASP A 522 2.71 -8.37 -16.17
C ASP A 522 2.28 -7.59 -14.92
N ARG A 523 2.25 -6.26 -15.02
CA ARG A 523 1.86 -5.37 -13.92
C ARG A 523 0.41 -5.54 -13.48
N ALA A 524 -0.46 -6.11 -14.33
CA ALA A 524 -1.83 -6.44 -13.92
C ALA A 524 -1.86 -7.42 -12.74
N LEU A 525 -0.81 -8.25 -12.60
CA LEU A 525 -0.68 -9.23 -11.52
C LEU A 525 -0.57 -8.63 -10.12
N ASN A 526 -0.28 -7.33 -9.98
CA ASN A 526 -0.22 -6.67 -8.67
C ASN A 526 -1.55 -6.73 -7.89
N ASN A 527 -2.66 -6.97 -8.58
CA ASN A 527 -3.97 -7.14 -7.95
C ASN A 527 -4.42 -8.61 -7.91
N GLU A 528 -3.61 -9.53 -8.42
CA GLU A 528 -3.93 -10.96 -8.53
C GLU A 528 -3.46 -11.74 -7.32
N GLY A 529 -4.23 -12.75 -6.96
CA GLY A 529 -3.99 -13.62 -5.80
C GLY A 529 -4.63 -13.10 -4.52
N GLU A 530 -4.55 -13.94 -3.49
CA GLU A 530 -5.09 -13.63 -2.16
C GLU A 530 -4.28 -12.52 -1.48
N VAL A 531 -4.90 -11.68 -0.66
CA VAL A 531 -4.17 -10.63 0.05
C VAL A 531 -3.29 -11.26 1.14
N LEU A 532 -1.98 -11.01 1.06
CA LEU A 532 -1.00 -11.47 2.05
C LEU A 532 -0.72 -10.42 3.12
N ASP A 533 -0.73 -9.14 2.73
CA ASP A 533 -0.54 -8.02 3.66
C ASP A 533 -1.14 -6.73 3.09
N PHE A 534 -0.95 -5.61 3.79
CA PHE A 534 -1.24 -4.28 3.30
C PHE A 534 0.00 -3.39 3.39
N ARG A 535 0.06 -2.35 2.56
CA ARG A 535 1.08 -1.30 2.66
C ARG A 535 0.50 0.07 2.36
N ILE A 536 1.17 1.11 2.85
CA ILE A 536 0.81 2.50 2.54
C ILE A 536 1.38 2.83 1.15
N ALA A 537 0.50 3.07 0.18
CA ALA A 537 0.85 3.45 -1.19
C ALA A 537 1.04 4.96 -1.35
N SER A 538 0.35 5.76 -0.53
CA SER A 538 0.43 7.21 -0.55
C SER A 538 0.19 7.77 0.85
N TYR A 539 0.88 8.86 1.17
CA TYR A 539 0.66 9.67 2.36
C TYR A 539 0.60 11.13 1.91
N VAL A 540 -0.43 11.84 2.34
CA VAL A 540 -0.52 13.28 2.19
C VAL A 540 -0.97 13.88 3.51
N GLU A 541 -0.26 14.92 3.91
CA GLU A 541 -0.73 15.80 4.96
C GLU A 541 -1.77 16.74 4.35
N ASP A 542 -3.01 16.69 4.84
CA ASP A 542 -4.05 17.61 4.36
C ASP A 542 -3.87 18.96 5.04
N THR A 543 -3.10 19.82 4.38
CA THR A 543 -2.87 21.21 4.79
C THR A 543 -3.93 22.17 4.27
N ARG A 544 -4.90 21.70 3.48
CA ARG A 544 -5.98 22.56 3.00
C ARG A 544 -6.68 23.09 4.22
#